data_AF-A0A7X8IY98-F1
#
_entry.id   AF-A0A7X8IY98-F1
#
_cell.length_a   1.000
_cell.length_b   1.000
_cell.length_c   1.000
_cell.angle_alpha   90.00
_cell.angle_beta   90.00
_cell.angle_gamma   90.00
#
_symmetry.space_group_name_H-M   'P 1'
#
loop_
_entity.id
_entity.type
_entity.pdbx_description
1 polymer ?
#
loop_
_entity_poly.entity_id
_entity_poly.type
_entity_poly.pdbx_seq_one_letter_code
_entity_poly.pdbx_strand_id
1 'polypeptide(L)'
;MKTEPRFTLDGIHIRDKDGRYVLFRGCNLGGDSKIPASPAGNPLSGTVSFVGRPFPLEEADDHLSRLAGWGFNAIRMIITWEAVEHEGPGIYDEDYLAYLREVLKNCEHYGFAVFIDPHQDAWSRWSGGDGAPRWTLEAVGIDPDKISATGAAFTIQEQGTSYQPMSWGLNNLRYAAATMSTLFFAGNVFAPGLFVEGVPVQDWLQDHFIDAMKHTARRIKDCDAVIGFGLFNEPHPGFVGLRNLSDHA
;
A
#
# COMPACT_ATOMS: atom_id res chain seq x y z
N MET A 1 -15.41 10.21 18.34
CA MET A 1 -15.01 8.78 18.39
C MET A 1 -16.27 7.97 18.11
N LYS A 2 -16.23 6.99 17.20
CA LYS A 2 -17.41 6.18 16.88
C LYS A 2 -17.94 5.51 18.16
N THR A 3 -19.17 5.82 18.55
CA THR A 3 -19.77 5.33 19.80
C THR A 3 -20.43 3.97 19.64
N GLU A 4 -20.83 3.63 18.41
CA GLU A 4 -21.44 2.35 18.05
C GLU A 4 -20.90 1.83 16.71
N PRO A 5 -20.74 0.51 16.54
CA PRO A 5 -20.27 -0.07 15.29
C PRO A 5 -21.34 0.03 14.20
N ARG A 6 -20.98 0.55 13.02
CA ARG A 6 -21.87 0.60 11.83
C ARG A 6 -22.26 -0.80 11.34
N PHE A 7 -21.34 -1.75 11.50
CA PHE A 7 -21.51 -3.15 11.10
C PHE A 7 -21.01 -4.09 12.20
N THR A 8 -21.65 -5.24 12.36
CA THR A 8 -21.28 -6.30 13.29
C THR A 8 -21.15 -7.64 12.57
N LEU A 9 -20.41 -8.58 13.17
CA LEU A 9 -20.25 -9.93 12.63
C LEU A 9 -21.29 -10.87 13.25
N ASP A 10 -21.90 -11.70 12.42
CA ASP A 10 -22.75 -12.83 12.82
C ASP A 10 -22.29 -14.09 12.08
N GLY A 11 -21.35 -14.81 12.70
CA GLY A 11 -20.65 -15.91 12.07
C GLY A 11 -19.92 -15.45 10.81
N ILE A 12 -20.36 -15.95 9.66
CA ILE A 12 -19.82 -15.59 8.33
C ILE A 12 -20.52 -14.39 7.68
N HIS A 13 -21.56 -13.85 8.31
CA HIS A 13 -22.35 -12.75 7.78
C HIS A 13 -21.97 -11.43 8.45
N ILE A 14 -22.24 -10.33 7.75
CA ILE A 14 -22.10 -8.97 8.27
C ILE A 14 -23.49 -8.38 8.42
N ARG A 15 -23.79 -7.79 9.58
CA ARG A 15 -25.06 -7.11 9.86
C ARG A 15 -24.88 -5.62 10.00
N ASP A 16 -25.85 -4.84 9.56
CA ASP A 16 -25.95 -3.43 9.93
C ASP A 16 -26.63 -3.24 11.29
N LYS A 17 -26.74 -1.98 11.71
CA LYS A 17 -27.39 -1.57 12.98
C LYS A 17 -28.87 -1.97 13.09
N ASP A 18 -29.55 -2.24 11.98
CA ASP A 18 -30.96 -2.64 11.95
C ASP A 18 -31.11 -4.18 11.94
N GLY A 19 -29.99 -4.91 12.02
CA GLY A 19 -29.95 -6.37 12.03
C GLY A 19 -30.06 -7.02 10.65
N ARG A 20 -29.97 -6.25 9.55
CA ARG A 20 -30.04 -6.78 8.19
C ARG A 20 -28.69 -7.34 7.76
N TYR A 21 -28.69 -8.45 7.04
CA TYR A 21 -27.46 -8.93 6.39
C TYR A 21 -27.06 -8.03 5.23
N VAL A 22 -25.79 -7.64 5.21
CA VAL A 22 -25.22 -6.70 4.24
C VAL A 22 -24.34 -7.47 3.27
N LEU A 23 -24.58 -7.26 1.97
CA LEU A 23 -23.70 -7.72 0.91
C LEU A 23 -22.93 -6.53 0.35
N PHE A 24 -21.61 -6.54 0.53
CA PHE A 24 -20.74 -5.53 -0.05
C PHE A 24 -20.48 -5.84 -1.53
N ARG A 25 -20.79 -4.88 -2.40
CA ARG A 25 -20.50 -4.90 -3.83
C ARG A 25 -19.87 -3.58 -4.22
N GLY A 26 -18.70 -3.65 -4.85
CA GLY A 26 -17.84 -2.50 -5.00
C GLY A 26 -16.69 -2.75 -5.93
N CYS A 27 -15.75 -1.81 -5.93
CA CYS A 27 -14.52 -1.89 -6.70
C CYS A 27 -13.29 -1.52 -5.84
N ASN A 28 -12.12 -1.88 -6.36
CA ASN A 28 -10.89 -1.24 -5.95
C ASN A 28 -10.87 0.19 -6.50
N LEU A 29 -10.52 1.14 -5.64
CA LEU A 29 -10.32 2.53 -6.03
C LEU A 29 -8.85 2.87 -5.76
N GLY A 30 -8.08 3.04 -6.82
CA GLY A 30 -6.69 3.51 -6.70
C GLY A 30 -5.62 2.72 -7.43
N GLY A 31 -5.86 2.23 -8.64
CA GLY A 31 -4.73 1.87 -9.52
C GLY A 31 -3.75 3.05 -9.68
N ASP A 32 -4.29 4.26 -9.77
CA ASP A 32 -3.55 5.52 -9.76
C ASP A 32 -2.86 5.85 -8.43
N SER A 33 -3.32 5.28 -7.30
CA SER A 33 -2.73 5.48 -5.97
C SER A 33 -1.41 4.74 -5.76
N LYS A 34 -1.02 3.88 -6.71
CA LYS A 34 0.23 3.11 -6.68
C LYS A 34 1.47 3.95 -6.95
N ILE A 35 1.30 5.14 -7.53
CA ILE A 35 2.40 6.03 -7.91
C ILE A 35 2.06 7.47 -7.50
N PRO A 36 3.06 8.34 -7.28
CA PRO A 36 2.78 9.73 -6.91
C PRO A 36 1.98 10.47 -7.99
N ALA A 37 1.24 11.49 -7.56
CA ALA A 37 0.57 12.44 -8.45
C ALA A 37 1.56 13.46 -9.03
N SER A 38 2.53 13.89 -8.23
CA SER A 38 3.52 14.89 -8.61
C SER A 38 4.92 14.45 -8.21
N PRO A 39 5.93 14.56 -9.09
CA PRO A 39 5.78 14.80 -10.53
C PRO A 39 5.06 13.64 -11.23
N ALA A 40 4.44 13.92 -12.38
CA ALA A 40 3.77 12.89 -13.18
C ALA A 40 4.77 11.87 -13.77
N GLY A 41 4.29 10.66 -14.06
CA GLY A 41 5.07 9.64 -14.78
C GLY A 41 5.87 8.66 -13.92
N ASN A 42 5.54 8.52 -12.64
CA ASN A 42 6.21 7.60 -11.70
C ASN A 42 7.74 7.84 -11.58
N PRO A 43 8.18 9.05 -11.18
CA PRO A 43 9.59 9.39 -11.05
C PRO A 43 10.27 8.61 -9.92
N LEU A 44 11.43 7.98 -10.19
CA LEU A 44 12.22 7.24 -9.19
C LEU A 44 13.26 8.11 -8.47
N SER A 45 13.14 9.43 -8.57
CA SER A 45 14.07 10.41 -8.01
C SER A 45 13.34 11.72 -7.67
N GLY A 46 13.86 12.44 -6.69
CA GLY A 46 13.34 13.74 -6.27
C GLY A 46 12.15 13.63 -5.31
N THR A 47 11.64 14.79 -4.88
CA THR A 47 10.48 14.88 -3.99
C THR A 47 9.21 14.48 -4.73
N VAL A 48 8.34 13.73 -4.06
CA VAL A 48 7.08 13.23 -4.60
C VAL A 48 5.91 13.67 -3.73
N SER A 49 4.70 13.68 -4.27
CA SER A 49 3.46 13.84 -3.48
C SER A 49 2.39 12.90 -4.01
N PHE A 50 1.66 12.29 -3.08
CA PHE A 50 0.52 11.42 -3.36
C PHE A 50 -0.83 12.14 -3.20
N VAL A 51 -0.82 13.42 -2.78
CA VAL A 51 -2.01 14.27 -2.75
C VAL A 51 -2.62 14.34 -4.15
N GLY A 52 -3.93 14.08 -4.26
CA GLY A 52 -4.62 14.00 -5.54
C GLY A 52 -4.65 12.60 -6.17
N ARG A 53 -4.21 11.55 -5.46
CA ARG A 53 -4.47 10.15 -5.84
C ARG A 53 -5.54 9.51 -4.94
N PRO A 54 -6.57 8.86 -5.49
CA PRO A 54 -6.67 8.38 -6.88
C PRO A 54 -7.10 9.44 -7.89
N PHE A 55 -7.66 10.56 -7.44
CA PHE A 55 -8.11 11.67 -8.27
C PHE A 55 -8.04 13.01 -7.49
N PRO A 56 -8.02 14.17 -8.18
CA PRO A 56 -8.19 15.47 -7.53
C PRO A 56 -9.50 15.56 -6.74
N LEU A 57 -9.52 16.32 -5.64
CA LEU A 57 -10.70 16.39 -4.76
C LEU A 57 -11.94 16.95 -5.47
N GLU A 58 -11.73 17.88 -6.41
CA GLU A 58 -12.78 18.46 -7.25
C GLU A 58 -13.48 17.44 -8.15
N GLU A 59 -12.83 16.31 -8.47
CA GLU A 59 -13.40 15.22 -9.28
C GLU A 59 -14.06 14.14 -8.42
N ALA A 60 -13.93 14.21 -7.09
CA ALA A 60 -14.43 13.17 -6.18
C ALA A 60 -15.94 12.96 -6.33
N ASP A 61 -16.70 14.04 -6.48
CA ASP A 61 -18.16 13.98 -6.63
C ASP A 61 -18.58 13.22 -7.89
N ASP A 62 -17.96 13.53 -9.03
CA ASP A 62 -18.24 12.91 -10.33
C ASP A 62 -17.88 11.41 -10.38
N HIS A 63 -16.82 11.02 -9.66
CA HIS A 63 -16.43 9.61 -9.54
C HIS A 63 -17.35 8.85 -8.59
N LEU A 64 -17.59 9.38 -7.40
CA LEU A 64 -18.33 8.68 -6.35
C LEU A 64 -19.83 8.61 -6.64
N SER A 65 -20.42 9.66 -7.20
CA SER A 65 -21.83 9.66 -7.65
C SER A 65 -22.07 8.59 -8.72
N ARG A 66 -21.13 8.42 -9.65
CA ARG A 66 -21.19 7.41 -10.71
C ARG A 66 -21.15 5.99 -10.15
N LEU A 67 -20.22 5.71 -9.23
CA LEU A 67 -20.13 4.40 -8.58
C LEU A 67 -21.40 4.10 -7.75
N ALA A 68 -21.93 5.10 -7.05
CA ALA A 68 -23.18 4.97 -6.29
C ALA A 68 -24.37 4.73 -7.24
N GLY A 69 -24.42 5.43 -8.37
CA GLY A 69 -25.42 5.26 -9.42
C GLY A 69 -25.40 3.88 -10.08
N TRP A 70 -24.25 3.19 -10.10
CA TRP A 70 -24.14 1.79 -10.51
C TRP A 70 -24.58 0.79 -9.42
N GLY A 71 -24.93 1.27 -8.23
CA GLY A 71 -25.37 0.46 -7.11
C GLY A 71 -24.23 -0.12 -6.27
N PHE A 72 -23.00 0.39 -6.40
CA PHE A 72 -21.93 0.02 -5.49
C PHE A 72 -22.18 0.61 -4.11
N ASN A 73 -21.87 -0.18 -3.08
CA ASN A 73 -21.99 0.22 -1.67
C ASN A 73 -20.68 0.04 -0.90
N ALA A 74 -19.62 -0.46 -1.55
CA ALA A 74 -18.32 -0.66 -0.95
C ALA A 74 -17.18 -0.18 -1.85
N ILE A 75 -16.09 0.24 -1.23
CA ILE A 75 -14.85 0.64 -1.92
C ILE A 75 -13.68 0.00 -1.19
N ARG A 76 -12.78 -0.66 -1.92
CA ARG A 76 -11.45 -1.01 -1.42
C ARG A 76 -10.49 0.12 -1.80
N MET A 77 -10.16 0.96 -0.82
CA MET A 77 -9.35 2.17 -1.01
C MET A 77 -7.87 1.81 -0.90
N ILE A 78 -7.15 1.92 -2.01
CA ILE A 78 -5.72 1.64 -2.07
C ILE A 78 -4.95 2.83 -1.49
N ILE A 79 -4.13 2.56 -0.49
CA ILE A 79 -3.09 3.47 0.03
C ILE A 79 -1.76 2.71 0.00
N THR A 80 -0.64 3.39 -0.27
CA THR A 80 0.69 2.76 -0.16
C THR A 80 1.38 3.24 1.11
N TRP A 81 2.31 2.44 1.63
CA TRP A 81 3.16 2.87 2.75
C TRP A 81 3.96 4.12 2.37
N GLU A 82 4.45 4.18 1.14
CA GLU A 82 5.13 5.34 0.59
C GLU A 82 4.26 6.59 0.59
N ALA A 83 2.96 6.50 0.23
CA ALA A 83 2.08 7.66 0.29
C ALA A 83 2.00 8.27 1.70
N VAL A 84 2.13 7.44 2.74
CA VAL A 84 2.07 7.88 4.14
C VAL A 84 3.42 8.36 4.66
N GLU A 85 4.54 7.80 4.18
CA GLU A 85 5.85 7.95 4.81
C GLU A 85 7.01 7.99 3.80
N HIS A 86 6.87 8.76 2.72
CA HIS A 86 7.89 8.82 1.66
C HIS A 86 9.14 9.63 2.05
N GLU A 87 9.03 10.64 2.93
CA GLU A 87 10.15 11.53 3.27
C GLU A 87 11.26 10.82 4.08
N GLY A 88 10.89 9.86 4.92
CA GLY A 88 11.82 9.13 5.77
C GLY A 88 11.12 8.39 6.91
N PRO A 89 11.84 7.52 7.63
CA PRO A 89 11.28 6.77 8.75
C PRO A 89 10.79 7.72 9.86
N GLY A 90 9.54 7.56 10.27
CA GLY A 90 8.84 8.38 11.25
C GLY A 90 8.35 9.74 10.74
N ILE A 91 8.51 10.06 9.44
CA ILE A 91 8.13 11.34 8.85
C ILE A 91 6.89 11.15 7.98
N TYR A 92 5.73 11.37 8.58
CA TYR A 92 4.44 11.13 7.94
C TYR A 92 3.98 12.32 7.08
N ASP A 93 3.47 12.03 5.88
CA ASP A 93 2.87 13.01 4.98
C ASP A 93 1.46 13.41 5.47
N GLU A 94 1.41 14.49 6.24
CA GLU A 94 0.16 14.99 6.81
C GLU A 94 -0.77 15.63 5.78
N ASP A 95 -0.22 16.13 4.67
CA ASP A 95 -1.01 16.70 3.58
C ASP A 95 -1.74 15.59 2.82
N TYR A 96 -1.06 14.47 2.55
CA TYR A 96 -1.70 13.27 2.01
C TYR A 96 -2.79 12.73 2.93
N LEU A 97 -2.54 12.64 4.24
CA LEU A 97 -3.54 12.14 5.19
C LEU A 97 -4.75 13.08 5.34
N ALA A 98 -4.54 14.40 5.24
CA ALA A 98 -5.62 15.37 5.19
C ALA A 98 -6.45 15.21 3.90
N TYR A 99 -5.79 15.06 2.75
CA TYR A 99 -6.44 14.78 1.47
C TYR A 99 -7.25 13.47 1.52
N LEU A 100 -6.66 12.38 2.02
CA LEU A 100 -7.33 11.08 2.13
C LEU A 100 -8.58 11.18 3.01
N ARG A 101 -8.51 11.93 4.10
CA ARG A 101 -9.66 12.19 4.97
C ARG A 101 -10.79 12.86 4.21
N GLU A 102 -10.51 13.85 3.38
CA GLU A 102 -11.55 14.52 2.56
C GLU A 102 -12.15 13.58 1.51
N VAL A 103 -11.36 12.71 0.86
CA VAL A 103 -11.89 11.66 -0.03
C VAL A 103 -12.83 10.72 0.74
N LEU A 104 -12.45 10.31 1.94
CA LEU A 104 -13.28 9.44 2.80
C LEU A 104 -14.56 10.13 3.27
N LYS A 105 -14.53 11.44 3.52
CA LYS A 105 -15.72 12.24 3.83
C LYS A 105 -16.68 12.33 2.64
N ASN A 106 -16.16 12.41 1.42
CA ASN A 106 -16.99 12.27 0.22
C ASN A 106 -17.57 10.85 0.10
N CYS A 107 -16.80 9.81 0.42
CA CYS A 107 -17.31 8.44 0.45
C CYS A 107 -18.47 8.26 1.45
N GLU A 108 -18.42 8.93 2.60
CA GLU A 108 -19.51 8.96 3.58
C GLU A 108 -20.78 9.58 3.01
N HIS A 109 -20.64 10.71 2.32
CA HIS A 109 -21.77 11.41 1.71
C HIS A 109 -22.55 10.49 0.76
N TYR A 110 -21.83 9.68 -0.03
CA TYR A 110 -22.41 8.71 -0.95
C TYR A 110 -22.78 7.36 -0.30
N GLY A 111 -22.59 7.21 1.01
CA GLY A 111 -23.01 6.02 1.77
C GLY A 111 -22.09 4.81 1.65
N PHE A 112 -20.90 4.95 1.06
CA PHE A 112 -19.98 3.84 0.88
C PHE A 112 -19.47 3.26 2.21
N ALA A 113 -19.20 1.96 2.20
CA ALA A 113 -18.38 1.26 3.17
C ALA A 113 -16.96 1.10 2.60
N VAL A 114 -15.99 1.76 3.21
CA VAL A 114 -14.61 1.80 2.73
C VAL A 114 -13.73 0.86 3.55
N PHE A 115 -13.07 -0.06 2.86
CA PHE A 115 -12.00 -0.89 3.39
C PHE A 115 -10.66 -0.30 2.96
N ILE A 116 -9.84 0.13 3.93
CA ILE A 116 -8.51 0.68 3.64
C ILE A 116 -7.56 -0.47 3.34
N ASP A 117 -6.83 -0.37 2.25
CA ASP A 117 -5.92 -1.40 1.77
C ASP A 117 -4.49 -0.87 1.71
N PRO A 118 -3.63 -1.23 2.69
CA PRO A 118 -2.18 -1.02 2.61
C PRO A 118 -1.60 -1.86 1.46
N HIS A 119 -1.54 -1.22 0.29
CA HIS A 119 -1.22 -1.85 -0.98
C HIS A 119 0.28 -1.89 -1.23
N GLN A 120 0.69 -2.96 -1.91
CA GLN A 120 2.00 -3.10 -2.52
C GLN A 120 1.89 -4.12 -3.64
N ASP A 121 2.71 -3.94 -4.66
CA ASP A 121 3.08 -4.97 -5.63
C ASP A 121 4.60 -5.00 -5.69
N ALA A 122 5.21 -6.19 -5.60
CA ALA A 122 6.66 -6.35 -5.67
C ALA A 122 7.42 -5.37 -4.76
N TRP A 123 6.94 -5.14 -3.54
CA TRP A 123 7.50 -4.30 -2.48
C TRP A 123 7.47 -2.79 -2.69
N SER A 124 7.99 -2.25 -3.80
CA SER A 124 8.28 -0.81 -3.96
C SER A 124 8.37 -0.40 -5.43
N ARG A 125 8.26 0.90 -5.70
CA ARG A 125 8.45 1.48 -7.04
C ARG A 125 9.84 1.19 -7.60
N TRP A 126 10.86 1.13 -6.74
CA TRP A 126 12.23 0.81 -7.14
C TRP A 126 12.46 -0.67 -7.41
N SER A 127 11.60 -1.55 -6.90
CA SER A 127 11.59 -2.99 -7.24
C SER A 127 10.56 -3.33 -8.32
N GLY A 128 10.07 -2.32 -9.04
CA GLY A 128 9.24 -2.48 -10.23
C GLY A 128 7.74 -2.70 -9.97
N GLY A 129 7.26 -2.35 -8.78
CA GLY A 129 5.83 -2.27 -8.47
C GLY A 129 5.49 -1.01 -7.65
N ASP A 130 4.95 -1.18 -6.45
CA ASP A 130 4.53 -0.11 -5.53
C ASP A 130 4.50 -0.58 -4.07
N GLY A 131 4.29 0.34 -3.13
CA GLY A 131 4.05 0.02 -1.73
C GLY A 131 4.99 0.73 -0.78
N ALA A 132 6.14 0.14 -0.49
CA ALA A 132 7.12 0.62 0.48
C ALA A 132 7.96 1.79 -0.06
N PRO A 133 8.28 2.78 0.78
CA PRO A 133 9.12 3.92 0.41
C PRO A 133 10.58 3.54 0.17
N ARG A 134 11.29 4.39 -0.59
CA ARG A 134 12.70 4.20 -0.98
C ARG A 134 13.61 3.83 0.18
N TRP A 135 13.45 4.54 1.31
CA TRP A 135 14.33 4.41 2.46
C TRP A 135 14.31 3.00 3.07
N THR A 136 13.28 2.19 2.82
CA THR A 136 13.26 0.78 3.26
C THR A 136 14.32 -0.07 2.59
N LEU A 137 14.61 0.19 1.31
CA LEU A 137 15.67 -0.46 0.55
C LEU A 137 17.05 0.03 1.02
N GLU A 138 17.18 1.34 1.20
CA GLU A 138 18.43 1.98 1.63
C GLU A 138 18.83 1.53 3.04
N ALA A 139 17.86 1.39 3.95
CA ALA A 139 18.07 0.94 5.32
C ALA A 139 18.73 -0.45 5.41
N VAL A 140 18.49 -1.31 4.43
CA VAL A 140 19.08 -2.66 4.38
C VAL A 140 20.31 -2.75 3.47
N GLY A 141 20.80 -1.60 2.98
CA GLY A 141 21.99 -1.50 2.14
C GLY A 141 21.76 -1.76 0.66
N ILE A 142 20.51 -1.82 0.19
CA ILE A 142 20.21 -1.86 -1.24
C ILE A 142 20.30 -0.43 -1.78
N ASP A 143 21.22 -0.19 -2.71
CA ASP A 143 21.29 1.06 -3.48
C ASP A 143 20.22 1.05 -4.58
N PRO A 144 19.14 1.84 -4.46
CA PRO A 144 18.04 1.78 -5.43
C PRO A 144 18.47 2.24 -6.84
N ASP A 145 19.53 3.03 -6.95
CA ASP A 145 20.04 3.54 -8.23
C ASP A 145 20.90 2.49 -8.96
N LYS A 146 21.14 1.32 -8.35
CA LYS A 146 21.84 0.16 -8.94
C LYS A 146 20.92 -1.01 -9.25
N ILE A 147 19.64 -0.95 -8.91
CA ILE A 147 18.71 -2.07 -9.08
C ILE A 147 18.60 -2.50 -10.56
N SER A 148 18.45 -1.54 -11.46
CA SER A 148 18.37 -1.80 -12.91
C SER A 148 19.66 -2.44 -13.43
N ALA A 149 20.81 -1.81 -13.13
CA ALA A 149 22.12 -2.26 -13.61
C ALA A 149 22.52 -3.66 -13.14
N THR A 150 22.02 -4.08 -11.96
CA THR A 150 22.26 -5.42 -11.39
C THR A 150 21.22 -6.44 -11.81
N GLY A 151 20.11 -6.02 -12.44
CA GLY A 151 18.96 -6.88 -12.73
C GLY A 151 18.19 -7.30 -11.47
N ALA A 152 18.34 -6.59 -10.35
CA ALA A 152 17.65 -6.89 -9.09
C ALA A 152 16.14 -6.61 -9.15
N ALA A 153 15.69 -5.84 -10.14
CA ALA A 153 14.32 -5.71 -10.60
C ALA A 153 14.33 -5.16 -12.04
N PHE A 154 13.21 -5.27 -12.75
CA PHE A 154 12.97 -4.52 -13.98
C PHE A 154 11.82 -3.54 -13.74
N THR A 155 12.00 -2.30 -14.21
CA THR A 155 11.02 -1.22 -14.05
C THR A 155 10.59 -0.71 -15.42
N ILE A 156 9.41 -0.09 -15.49
CA ILE A 156 8.91 0.54 -16.72
C ILE A 156 9.86 1.68 -17.15
N GLN A 157 10.38 2.43 -16.19
CA GLN A 157 11.27 3.57 -16.36
C GLN A 157 12.56 3.17 -17.09
N GLU A 158 13.11 2.01 -16.73
CA GLU A 158 14.38 1.53 -17.26
C GLU A 158 14.23 0.75 -18.56
N GLN A 159 13.15 -0.03 -18.69
CA GLN A 159 12.92 -0.84 -19.90
C GLN A 159 12.25 -0.06 -21.03
N GLY A 160 11.54 1.03 -20.72
CA GLY A 160 10.81 1.84 -21.70
C GLY A 160 9.92 0.98 -22.60
N THR A 161 10.13 1.05 -23.91
CA THR A 161 9.36 0.31 -24.91
C THR A 161 9.61 -1.20 -24.90
N SER A 162 10.66 -1.68 -24.22
CA SER A 162 10.95 -3.12 -24.10
C SER A 162 10.19 -3.78 -22.94
N TYR A 163 9.52 -2.99 -22.10
CA TYR A 163 8.77 -3.47 -20.95
C TYR A 163 7.62 -4.38 -21.40
N GLN A 164 7.64 -5.63 -20.94
CA GLN A 164 6.60 -6.59 -21.30
C GLN A 164 5.36 -6.41 -20.40
N PRO A 165 4.15 -6.27 -20.96
CA PRO A 165 2.93 -6.20 -20.16
C PRO A 165 2.82 -7.39 -19.19
N MET A 166 2.32 -7.15 -17.98
CA MET A 166 2.17 -8.16 -16.92
C MET A 166 3.47 -8.82 -16.43
N SER A 167 4.64 -8.36 -16.86
CA SER A 167 5.92 -8.90 -16.36
C SER A 167 6.20 -8.50 -14.91
N TRP A 168 5.64 -7.40 -14.39
CA TRP A 168 5.89 -6.89 -13.03
C TRP A 168 5.82 -7.97 -11.95
N GLY A 169 4.93 -8.96 -12.08
CA GLY A 169 4.80 -10.05 -11.11
C GLY A 169 6.08 -10.88 -10.95
N LEU A 170 6.90 -10.97 -11.99
CA LEU A 170 8.20 -11.65 -11.94
C LEU A 170 9.21 -10.90 -11.05
N ASN A 171 9.00 -9.62 -10.73
CA ASN A 171 9.85 -8.90 -9.79
C ASN A 171 9.78 -9.48 -8.37
N ASN A 172 8.67 -10.13 -7.98
CA ASN A 172 8.57 -10.83 -6.70
C ASN A 172 9.64 -11.94 -6.55
N LEU A 173 10.14 -12.47 -7.68
CA LEU A 173 11.20 -13.48 -7.73
C LEU A 173 12.59 -12.86 -7.94
N ARG A 174 12.69 -11.54 -8.06
CA ARG A 174 13.99 -10.87 -8.21
C ARG A 174 14.52 -10.41 -6.87
N TYR A 175 15.83 -10.20 -6.85
CA TYR A 175 16.62 -9.99 -5.64
C TYR A 175 16.03 -8.90 -4.74
N ALA A 176 15.62 -7.74 -5.29
CA ALA A 176 15.14 -6.64 -4.47
C ALA A 176 13.86 -7.00 -3.70
N ALA A 177 12.77 -7.35 -4.40
CA ALA A 177 11.49 -7.64 -3.76
C ALA A 177 11.57 -8.92 -2.90
N ALA A 178 12.20 -9.99 -3.40
CA ALA A 178 12.33 -11.25 -2.67
C ALA A 178 13.11 -11.07 -1.36
N THR A 179 14.19 -10.28 -1.38
CA THR A 179 14.97 -9.96 -0.17
C THR A 179 14.12 -9.17 0.81
N MET A 180 13.47 -8.10 0.37
CA MET A 180 12.68 -7.26 1.26
C MET A 180 11.50 -8.01 1.89
N SER A 181 10.77 -8.83 1.12
CA SER A 181 9.73 -9.70 1.67
C SER A 181 10.30 -10.69 2.70
N THR A 182 11.48 -11.27 2.43
CA THR A 182 12.13 -12.19 3.37
C THR A 182 12.52 -11.49 4.67
N LEU A 183 13.11 -10.29 4.58
CA LEU A 183 13.51 -9.51 5.75
C LEU A 183 12.29 -9.07 6.57
N PHE A 184 11.21 -8.64 5.90
CA PHE A 184 9.99 -8.20 6.57
C PHE A 184 9.25 -9.33 7.28
N PHE A 185 9.16 -10.53 6.69
CA PHE A 185 8.38 -11.63 7.28
C PHE A 185 9.21 -12.64 8.09
N ALA A 186 10.51 -12.75 7.83
CA ALA A 186 11.38 -13.76 8.44
C ALA A 186 12.84 -13.28 8.62
N GLY A 187 13.09 -11.97 8.68
CA GLY A 187 14.43 -11.40 8.82
C GLY A 187 15.18 -11.89 10.06
N ASN A 188 14.48 -12.12 11.18
CA ASN A 188 15.11 -12.64 12.41
C ASN A 188 15.66 -14.07 12.25
N VAL A 189 15.20 -14.82 11.23
CA VAL A 189 15.70 -16.16 10.89
C VAL A 189 16.75 -16.09 9.79
N PHE A 190 16.49 -15.35 8.73
CA PHE A 190 17.35 -15.33 7.53
C PHE A 190 18.53 -14.36 7.64
N ALA A 191 18.41 -13.32 8.46
CA ALA A 191 19.42 -12.29 8.66
C ALA A 191 19.50 -11.87 10.15
N PRO A 192 19.73 -12.81 11.10
CA PRO A 192 19.73 -12.53 12.54
C PRO A 192 20.82 -11.53 12.98
N GLY A 193 21.82 -11.29 12.14
CA GLY A 193 22.89 -10.31 12.37
C GLY A 193 22.66 -8.95 11.71
N LEU A 194 21.54 -8.76 11.00
CA LEU A 194 21.23 -7.51 10.30
C LEU A 194 20.40 -6.60 11.22
N PHE A 195 21.00 -5.47 11.58
CA PHE A 195 20.39 -4.46 12.43
C PHE A 195 20.35 -3.12 11.70
N VAL A 196 19.24 -2.41 11.86
CA VAL A 196 19.07 -1.02 11.43
C VAL A 196 18.88 -0.21 12.69
N GLU A 197 19.74 0.79 12.92
CA GLU A 197 19.71 1.63 14.12
C GLU A 197 19.74 0.83 15.45
N GLY A 198 20.40 -0.34 15.43
CA GLY A 198 20.51 -1.23 16.59
C GLY A 198 19.28 -2.13 16.83
N VAL A 199 18.27 -2.08 15.97
CA VAL A 199 17.06 -2.92 16.02
C VAL A 199 17.14 -4.02 14.96
N PRO A 200 16.74 -5.27 15.25
CA PRO A 200 16.67 -6.32 14.22
C PRO A 200 15.86 -5.86 13.02
N VAL A 201 16.36 -6.10 11.81
CA VAL A 201 15.78 -5.54 10.57
C VAL A 201 14.30 -5.87 10.36
N GLN A 202 13.87 -7.08 10.77
CA GLN A 202 12.48 -7.50 10.68
C GLN A 202 11.60 -6.59 11.54
N ASP A 203 12.00 -6.42 12.80
CA ASP A 203 11.25 -5.64 13.78
C ASP A 203 11.25 -4.16 13.38
N TRP A 204 12.40 -3.63 12.93
CA TRP A 204 12.51 -2.24 12.47
C TRP A 204 11.58 -1.96 11.28
N LEU A 205 11.55 -2.82 10.26
CA LEU A 205 10.65 -2.64 9.11
C LEU A 205 9.17 -2.80 9.50
N GLN A 206 8.84 -3.79 10.34
CA GLN A 206 7.47 -4.03 10.79
C GLN A 206 6.96 -2.88 11.67
N ASP A 207 7.77 -2.39 12.60
CA ASP A 207 7.39 -1.31 13.51
C ASP A 207 7.07 -0.02 12.74
N HIS A 208 7.92 0.39 11.79
CA HIS A 208 7.65 1.58 10.97
C HIS A 208 6.40 1.42 10.11
N PHE A 209 6.22 0.26 9.44
CA PHE A 209 5.00 0.02 8.66
C PHE A 209 3.74 0.07 9.54
N ILE A 210 3.78 -0.61 10.69
CA ILE A 210 2.66 -0.65 11.65
C ILE A 210 2.38 0.75 12.21
N ASP A 211 3.41 1.53 12.53
CA ASP A 211 3.27 2.88 13.07
C ASP A 211 2.73 3.86 12.02
N ALA A 212 3.16 3.77 10.76
CA ALA A 212 2.56 4.50 9.64
C ALA A 212 1.06 4.18 9.51
N MET A 213 0.68 2.89 9.51
CA MET A 213 -0.73 2.49 9.43
C MET A 213 -1.54 2.91 10.66
N LYS A 214 -0.96 2.87 11.86
CA LYS A 214 -1.58 3.40 13.10
C LYS A 214 -1.77 4.91 13.00
N HIS A 215 -0.81 5.63 12.45
CA HIS A 215 -0.91 7.07 12.24
C HIS A 215 -2.03 7.42 11.26
N THR A 216 -2.09 6.72 10.12
CA THR A 216 -3.20 6.82 9.16
C THR A 216 -4.54 6.56 9.86
N ALA A 217 -4.68 5.46 10.61
CA ALA A 217 -5.91 5.13 11.33
C ALA A 217 -6.31 6.22 12.34
N ARG A 218 -5.35 6.85 13.02
CA ARG A 218 -5.63 7.98 13.93
C ARG A 218 -6.13 9.21 13.18
N ARG A 219 -5.56 9.50 12.00
CA ARG A 219 -5.94 10.66 11.18
C ARG A 219 -7.32 10.54 10.54
N ILE A 220 -7.76 9.33 10.23
CA ILE A 220 -9.08 9.07 9.61
C ILE A 220 -10.11 8.46 10.58
N LYS A 221 -9.83 8.48 11.90
CA LYS A 221 -10.66 7.80 12.92
C LYS A 221 -12.10 8.33 12.99
N ASP A 222 -12.33 9.56 12.54
CA ASP A 222 -13.63 10.20 12.49
C ASP A 222 -14.33 10.01 11.14
N CYS A 223 -13.76 9.22 10.24
CA CYS A 223 -14.39 8.87 8.97
C CYS A 223 -15.35 7.68 9.11
N ASP A 224 -16.65 7.93 9.08
CA ASP A 224 -17.72 6.93 9.24
C ASP A 224 -17.81 5.93 8.07
N ALA A 225 -17.27 6.29 6.90
CA ALA A 225 -17.19 5.37 5.77
C ALA A 225 -16.22 4.22 6.05
N VAL A 226 -15.17 4.43 6.85
CA VAL A 226 -14.15 3.41 7.10
C VAL A 226 -14.72 2.27 7.96
N ILE A 227 -14.74 1.07 7.40
CA ILE A 227 -15.26 -0.15 8.06
C ILE A 227 -14.18 -1.15 8.47
N GLY A 228 -12.95 -0.96 8.00
CA GLY A 228 -11.84 -1.86 8.29
C GLY A 228 -10.55 -1.49 7.57
N PHE A 229 -9.50 -2.21 7.94
CA PHE A 229 -8.16 -2.11 7.38
C PHE A 229 -7.68 -3.49 6.96
N GLY A 230 -7.07 -3.58 5.79
CA GLY A 230 -6.17 -4.67 5.41
C GLY A 230 -4.90 -4.63 6.25
N LEU A 231 -4.25 -5.78 6.38
CA LEU A 231 -2.97 -5.87 7.09
C LEU A 231 -1.80 -5.61 6.14
N PHE A 232 -1.86 -6.17 4.93
CA PHE A 232 -0.85 -6.07 3.89
C PHE A 232 -1.45 -6.67 2.60
N ASN A 233 -1.36 -5.99 1.46
CA ASN A 233 -1.81 -6.56 0.18
C ASN A 233 -0.89 -7.70 -0.26
N GLU A 234 -1.48 -8.85 -0.61
CA GLU A 234 -0.81 -9.99 -1.28
C GLU A 234 0.61 -10.28 -0.75
N PRO A 235 0.76 -10.64 0.54
CA PRO A 235 2.08 -10.87 1.13
C PRO A 235 2.81 -12.00 0.39
N HIS A 236 4.03 -11.70 -0.07
CA HIS A 236 4.89 -12.66 -0.75
C HIS A 236 5.87 -13.29 0.25
N PRO A 237 6.14 -14.61 0.19
CA PRO A 237 7.04 -15.27 1.15
C PRO A 237 8.53 -14.93 0.93
N GLY A 238 8.88 -14.26 -0.18
CA GLY A 238 10.28 -14.09 -0.57
C GLY A 238 10.97 -15.44 -0.71
N PHE A 239 12.06 -15.65 0.02
CA PHE A 239 12.82 -16.91 0.05
C PHE A 239 12.31 -17.92 1.08
N VAL A 240 11.28 -17.59 1.87
CA VAL A 240 10.74 -18.50 2.88
C VAL A 240 10.13 -19.74 2.22
N GLY A 241 10.58 -20.92 2.64
CA GLY A 241 10.12 -22.20 2.08
C GLY A 241 10.82 -22.63 0.80
N LEU A 242 11.68 -21.78 0.22
CA LEU A 242 12.50 -22.13 -0.92
C LEU A 242 13.67 -23.01 -0.49
N ARG A 243 13.74 -24.25 -1.00
CA ARG A 243 14.79 -25.22 -0.65
C ARG A 243 16.07 -25.01 -1.43
N ASN A 244 15.97 -24.54 -2.67
CA ASN A 244 17.09 -24.31 -3.56
C ASN A 244 16.82 -23.06 -4.41
N LEU A 245 17.83 -22.18 -4.55
CA LEU A 245 17.76 -21.00 -5.41
C LEU A 245 17.55 -21.36 -6.89
N SER A 246 17.96 -22.55 -7.33
CA SER A 246 17.65 -23.05 -8.67
C SER A 246 16.15 -23.30 -8.90
N ASP A 247 15.36 -23.44 -7.83
CA ASP A 247 13.91 -23.59 -7.91
C ASP A 247 13.18 -22.22 -7.98
N HIS A 248 13.94 -21.11 -7.95
CA HIS A 248 13.46 -19.72 -7.89
C HIS A 248 13.67 -18.98 -9.23
N ALA A 249 13.56 -19.70 -10.35
CA ALA A 249 13.76 -19.20 -11.71
C ALA A 249 12.45 -19.09 -12.49
#